data_AF-A0A7W8FQR7-F1
#
_entry.id   AF-A0A7W8FQR7-F1
#
_cell.length_a   1.000
_cell.length_b   1.000
_cell.length_c   1.000
_cell.angle_alpha   90.00
_cell.angle_beta   90.00
_cell.angle_gamma   90.00
#
_symmetry.space_group_name_H-M   'P 1'
#
loop_
_entity.id
_entity.type
_entity.pdbx_description
1 polymer ?
#
loop_
_entity_poly.entity_id
_entity_poly.type
_entity_poly.pdbx_seq_one_letter_code
_entity_poly.pdbx_strand_id
1 'polypeptide(L)'
;MAIVLKPGDDNDLVRMLQARLNRDYPLYSNLVVDGDYGPATTAVVKEFQRRSGLQADGLAGPLTLGRLGLRFDQPSPLPTNLPFFYNASGTWSTPFQGPQFDVGWRLEQMGRVRNQPVGYPASGFLYPNPFLSYNESVALGMAELVRLILMNAGKFYLCGYSQGAEVVVRTLGLMLPGQPLAHRAGDLLDVVTFGSPCRAPGPTLLGNAPVGAGISRVFTPIEFRSRTYDFVLDGDMYATATDDTLLHLGYEALTALELDLPFALKIITLIQSNEFLALLNLANTPETFAKVVKTAIVVGDFLVRNPHIHYQDWIAFNGQTAVDRAVQILAATPVAAASA
;
A
#
# COMPACT_ATOMS: atom_id res chain seq x y z
N MET A 1 12.74 13.53 16.68
CA MET A 1 13.48 12.37 17.24
C MET A 1 14.22 11.69 16.11
N ALA A 2 15.46 11.24 16.34
CA ALA A 2 16.19 10.46 15.36
C ALA A 2 15.68 9.01 15.36
N ILE A 3 15.27 8.50 14.21
CA ILE A 3 14.85 7.09 14.06
C ILE A 3 16.08 6.19 14.08
N VAL A 4 16.01 5.09 14.83
CA VAL A 4 16.97 3.98 14.80
C VAL A 4 16.18 2.68 14.74
N LEU A 5 16.41 1.88 13.68
CA LEU A 5 15.88 0.52 13.59
C LEU A 5 16.92 -0.48 14.12
N LYS A 6 16.47 -1.45 14.91
CA LYS A 6 17.33 -2.35 15.68
C LYS A 6 16.72 -3.75 15.82
N PRO A 7 17.51 -4.75 16.22
CA PRO A 7 17.01 -6.11 16.41
C PRO A 7 15.78 -6.19 17.33
N GLY A 8 14.78 -6.94 16.89
CA GLY A 8 13.49 -7.09 17.57
C GLY A 8 12.43 -6.03 17.22
N ASP A 9 12.77 -5.03 16.41
CA ASP A 9 11.76 -4.17 15.81
C ASP A 9 10.96 -4.96 14.76
N ASP A 10 9.63 -4.87 14.82
CA ASP A 10 8.70 -5.44 13.83
C ASP A 10 7.73 -4.34 13.35
N ASN A 11 8.03 -3.72 12.21
CA ASN A 11 7.21 -2.64 11.65
C ASN A 11 7.53 -2.35 10.17
N ASP A 12 6.73 -1.50 9.54
CA ASP A 12 6.92 -1.16 8.12
C ASP A 12 8.21 -0.35 7.83
N LEU A 13 8.81 0.34 8.81
CA LEU A 13 10.12 0.99 8.57
C LEU A 13 11.21 -0.06 8.33
N VAL A 14 11.11 -1.21 8.99
CA VAL A 14 11.98 -2.36 8.74
C VAL A 14 11.72 -2.95 7.35
N ARG A 15 10.45 -3.07 6.92
CA ARG A 15 10.12 -3.47 5.53
C ARG A 15 10.75 -2.53 4.51
N MET A 16 10.68 -1.23 4.75
CA MET A 16 11.30 -0.21 3.90
C MET A 16 12.82 -0.37 3.83
N LEU A 17 13.47 -0.65 4.97
CA LEU A 17 14.90 -0.96 5.04
C LEU A 17 15.25 -2.22 4.24
N GLN A 18 14.54 -3.32 4.48
CA GLN A 18 14.75 -4.61 3.79
C GLN A 18 14.58 -4.45 2.27
N ALA A 19 13.47 -3.86 1.82
CA ALA A 19 13.20 -3.63 0.40
C ALA A 19 14.24 -2.72 -0.26
N ARG A 20 14.70 -1.68 0.46
CA ARG A 20 15.74 -0.79 -0.06
C ARG A 20 17.09 -1.49 -0.21
N LEU A 21 17.44 -2.35 0.74
CA LEU A 21 18.69 -3.12 0.70
C LEU A 21 18.68 -4.14 -0.45
N ASN A 22 17.58 -4.89 -0.61
CA ASN A 22 17.42 -5.84 -1.72
C ASN A 22 17.53 -5.14 -3.08
N ARG A 23 16.78 -4.04 -3.26
CA ARG A 23 16.74 -3.31 -4.54
C ARG A 23 18.09 -2.70 -4.92
N ASP A 24 18.74 -1.99 -4.00
CA ASP A 24 19.94 -1.21 -4.31
C ASP A 24 21.22 -2.05 -4.20
N TYR A 25 21.19 -3.17 -3.46
CA TYR A 25 22.36 -4.01 -3.17
C TYR A 25 22.12 -5.52 -3.37
N PRO A 26 21.57 -5.95 -4.51
CA PRO A 26 21.17 -7.35 -4.76
C PRO A 26 22.35 -8.34 -4.76
N LEU A 27 23.60 -7.86 -4.85
CA LEU A 27 24.79 -8.71 -4.80
C LEU A 27 25.02 -9.38 -3.44
N TYR A 28 24.44 -8.84 -2.37
CA TYR A 28 24.64 -9.37 -1.01
C TYR A 28 23.41 -9.21 -0.09
N SER A 29 22.31 -8.66 -0.59
CA SER A 29 21.02 -8.58 0.10
C SER A 29 19.99 -9.43 -0.62
N ASN A 30 19.39 -10.37 0.11
CA ASN A 30 18.27 -11.20 -0.33
C ASN A 30 17.37 -11.49 0.89
N LEU A 31 16.90 -10.41 1.53
CA LEU A 31 16.10 -10.46 2.75
C LEU A 31 14.65 -10.74 2.41
N VAL A 32 13.96 -11.51 3.26
CA VAL A 32 12.50 -11.52 3.24
C VAL A 32 12.02 -10.15 3.73
N VAL A 33 11.09 -9.53 3.01
CA VAL A 33 10.51 -8.22 3.39
C VAL A 33 9.29 -8.44 4.29
N ASP A 34 9.57 -8.94 5.48
CA ASP A 34 8.59 -9.32 6.49
C ASP A 34 8.38 -8.26 7.57
N GLY A 35 9.28 -7.27 7.68
CA GLY A 35 9.26 -6.25 8.71
C GLY A 35 9.95 -6.64 10.01
N ASP A 36 10.47 -7.86 10.12
CA ASP A 36 11.23 -8.32 11.28
C ASP A 36 12.70 -7.94 11.15
N TYR A 37 13.20 -7.16 12.11
CA TYR A 37 14.62 -6.88 12.23
C TYR A 37 15.33 -8.07 12.90
N GLY A 38 15.39 -9.19 12.19
CA GLY A 38 16.03 -10.42 12.66
C GLY A 38 17.55 -10.47 12.42
N PRO A 39 18.18 -11.63 12.69
CA PRO A 39 19.60 -11.86 12.46
C PRO A 39 20.02 -11.66 10.99
N ALA A 40 19.17 -12.02 10.03
CA ALA A 40 19.41 -11.83 8.60
C ALA A 40 19.50 -10.34 8.25
N THR A 41 18.50 -9.54 8.66
CA THR A 41 18.49 -8.08 8.50
C THR A 41 19.73 -7.45 9.13
N THR A 42 20.08 -7.88 10.36
CA THR A 42 21.27 -7.39 11.07
C THR A 42 22.57 -7.66 10.30
N ALA A 43 22.73 -8.85 9.72
CA ALA A 43 23.92 -9.22 8.96
C ALA A 43 24.08 -8.37 7.69
N VAL A 44 22.99 -8.17 6.94
CA VAL A 44 23.00 -7.34 5.73
C VAL A 44 23.28 -5.87 6.07
N VAL A 45 22.69 -5.34 7.15
CA VAL A 45 22.96 -3.96 7.59
C VAL A 45 24.43 -3.78 7.95
N LYS A 46 25.06 -4.72 8.68
CA LYS A 46 26.49 -4.66 8.98
C LYS A 46 27.35 -4.66 7.72
N GLU A 47 27.00 -5.49 6.74
CA GLU A 47 27.74 -5.55 5.47
C GLU A 47 27.58 -4.25 4.67
N PHE A 48 26.35 -3.70 4.59
CA PHE A 48 26.09 -2.40 3.99
C PHE A 48 26.90 -1.29 4.67
N GLN A 49 26.91 -1.25 6.01
CA GLN A 49 27.67 -0.28 6.79
C GLN A 49 29.17 -0.38 6.48
N ARG A 50 29.74 -1.60 6.52
CA ARG A 50 31.15 -1.86 6.21
C ARG A 50 31.52 -1.37 4.82
N ARG A 51 30.70 -1.66 3.80
CA ARG A 51 30.91 -1.21 2.41
C ARG A 51 30.71 0.29 2.22
N SER A 52 29.87 0.91 3.04
CA SER A 52 29.56 2.34 3.00
C SER A 52 30.51 3.22 3.81
N GLY A 53 31.49 2.62 4.50
CA GLY A 53 32.43 3.32 5.37
C GLY A 53 31.81 3.80 6.70
N LEU A 54 30.74 3.13 7.15
CA LEU A 54 30.06 3.40 8.42
C LEU A 54 30.51 2.40 9.50
N GLN A 55 30.26 2.72 10.77
CA GLN A 55 30.42 1.76 11.86
C GLN A 55 29.48 0.57 11.65
N ALA A 56 30.01 -0.65 11.57
CA ALA A 56 29.25 -1.88 11.34
C ALA A 56 28.62 -2.44 12.63
N ASP A 57 27.83 -1.63 13.32
CA ASP A 57 27.15 -2.00 14.57
C ASP A 57 25.88 -2.84 14.34
N GLY A 58 25.36 -2.86 13.10
CA GLY A 58 24.12 -3.56 12.74
C GLY A 58 22.85 -2.80 13.11
N LEU A 59 22.96 -1.52 13.49
CA LEU A 59 21.84 -0.63 13.79
C LEU A 59 21.60 0.34 12.60
N ALA A 60 20.37 0.39 12.10
CA ALA A 60 20.02 1.34 11.05
C ALA A 60 19.58 2.68 11.65
N GLY A 61 20.56 3.48 12.09
CA GLY A 61 20.35 4.87 12.54
C GLY A 61 20.38 5.91 11.41
N PRO A 62 20.31 7.22 11.72
CA PRO A 62 20.17 8.28 10.71
C PRO A 62 21.26 8.29 9.62
N LEU A 63 22.50 7.93 9.96
CA LEU A 63 23.59 7.84 8.98
C LEU A 63 23.39 6.66 8.02
N THR A 64 23.05 5.48 8.54
CA THR A 64 22.74 4.28 7.74
C THR A 64 21.53 4.53 6.86
N LEU A 65 20.41 4.99 7.44
CA LEU A 65 19.16 5.26 6.74
C LEU A 65 19.31 6.39 5.72
N GLY A 66 20.02 7.47 6.08
CA GLY A 66 20.32 8.58 5.18
C GLY A 66 21.17 8.17 3.97
N ARG A 67 22.13 7.24 4.16
CA ARG A 67 22.95 6.67 3.07
C ARG A 67 22.12 5.80 2.13
N LEU A 68 21.09 5.15 2.67
CA LEU A 68 20.07 4.41 1.92
C LEU A 68 18.99 5.32 1.33
N GLY A 69 19.06 6.65 1.50
CA GLY A 69 18.01 7.57 1.06
C GLY A 69 16.66 7.41 1.79
N LEU A 70 16.64 6.63 2.88
CA LEU A 70 15.49 6.48 3.79
C LEU A 70 15.57 7.57 4.86
N ARG A 71 15.39 8.82 4.42
CA ARG A 71 15.45 9.97 5.33
C ARG A 71 14.11 10.17 6.00
N PHE A 72 14.11 9.98 7.32
CA PHE A 72 12.95 10.19 8.17
C PHE A 72 13.13 11.36 9.15
N ASP A 73 14.28 12.04 9.06
CA ASP A 73 14.49 13.33 9.69
C ASP A 73 13.62 14.39 8.99
N GLN A 74 13.23 15.42 9.73
CA GLN A 74 12.50 16.56 9.18
C GLN A 74 13.51 17.51 8.51
N PRO A 75 13.61 17.59 7.17
CA PRO A 75 14.15 18.79 6.56
C PRO A 75 13.22 19.98 6.86
N SER A 76 13.75 21.20 6.84
CA SER A 76 12.91 22.41 6.86
C SER A 76 11.97 22.33 5.67
N PRO A 77 10.65 22.26 5.89
CA PRO A 77 9.77 21.95 4.79
C PRO A 77 9.65 23.14 3.83
N LEU A 78 9.47 22.88 2.54
CA LEU A 78 9.26 23.96 1.56
C LEU A 78 7.91 24.65 1.81
N PRO A 79 7.85 25.99 1.93
CA PRO A 79 6.58 26.69 2.10
C PRO A 79 5.74 26.60 0.82
N THR A 80 4.47 26.22 0.96
CA THR A 80 3.48 26.27 -0.13
C THR A 80 2.13 26.75 0.43
N ASN A 81 1.35 27.42 -0.41
CA ASN A 81 0.05 28.00 -0.04
C ASN A 81 -1.14 27.06 -0.30
N LEU A 82 -0.93 25.93 -0.98
CA LEU A 82 -1.97 24.93 -1.26
C LEU A 82 -1.63 23.60 -0.58
N PRO A 83 -2.62 22.84 -0.09
CA PRO A 83 -2.36 21.51 0.43
C PRO A 83 -1.84 20.58 -0.67
N PHE A 84 -0.89 19.70 -0.31
CA PHE A 84 -0.44 18.65 -1.23
C PHE A 84 -1.49 17.55 -1.35
N PHE A 85 -1.66 17.00 -2.55
CA PHE A 85 -2.46 15.81 -2.79
C PHE A 85 -1.53 14.67 -3.19
N TYR A 86 -1.08 13.90 -2.20
CA TYR A 86 -0.21 12.76 -2.45
C TYR A 86 -1.02 11.58 -2.95
N ASN A 87 -0.66 11.02 -4.10
CA ASN A 87 -1.38 9.90 -4.69
C ASN A 87 -0.47 8.74 -5.09
N ALA A 88 -0.85 7.51 -4.69
CA ALA A 88 -0.11 6.29 -4.97
C ALA A 88 -0.92 5.37 -5.90
N SER A 89 -0.31 4.96 -7.00
CA SER A 89 -0.96 4.24 -8.09
C SER A 89 -1.26 2.77 -7.79
N GLY A 90 -2.12 2.16 -8.60
CA GLY A 90 -2.32 0.71 -8.57
C GLY A 90 -1.16 -0.07 -9.16
N THR A 91 -1.16 -1.38 -8.96
CA THR A 91 -0.16 -2.31 -9.47
C THR A 91 0.00 -2.18 -11.00
N TRP A 92 1.24 -2.22 -11.48
CA TRP A 92 1.68 -2.10 -12.88
C TRP A 92 1.37 -0.77 -13.56
N SER A 93 0.93 0.21 -12.79
CA SER A 93 0.54 1.52 -13.29
C SER A 93 1.67 2.53 -13.16
N THR A 94 1.69 3.52 -14.05
CA THR A 94 2.52 4.72 -13.84
C THR A 94 1.88 5.61 -12.78
N PRO A 95 2.66 6.46 -12.09
CA PRO A 95 2.11 7.38 -11.08
C PRO A 95 1.18 8.45 -11.68
N PHE A 96 1.15 8.62 -13.01
CA PHE A 96 0.38 9.67 -13.71
C PHE A 96 -0.93 9.17 -14.33
N GLN A 97 -1.44 8.00 -13.92
CA GLN A 97 -2.68 7.45 -14.46
C GLN A 97 -3.46 6.67 -13.37
N GLY A 98 -4.78 6.58 -13.55
CA GLY A 98 -5.68 5.87 -12.64
C GLY A 98 -6.52 6.79 -11.76
N PRO A 99 -7.52 6.25 -11.04
CA PRO A 99 -8.52 7.04 -10.33
C PRO A 99 -7.91 7.99 -9.30
N GLN A 100 -6.84 7.56 -8.62
CA GLN A 100 -6.14 8.39 -7.65
C GLN A 100 -5.47 9.63 -8.27
N PHE A 101 -4.93 9.49 -9.48
CA PHE A 101 -4.29 10.59 -10.20
C PHE A 101 -5.35 11.54 -10.76
N ASP A 102 -6.42 10.98 -11.34
CA ASP A 102 -7.52 11.73 -11.94
C ASP A 102 -8.22 12.66 -10.92
N VAL A 103 -8.39 12.20 -9.67
CA VAL A 103 -8.91 13.04 -8.57
C VAL A 103 -7.96 14.20 -8.30
N GLY A 104 -6.68 13.91 -8.08
CA GLY A 104 -5.68 14.94 -7.76
C GLY A 104 -5.54 15.98 -8.89
N TRP A 105 -5.51 15.53 -10.14
CA TRP A 105 -5.42 16.37 -11.33
C TRP A 105 -6.63 17.31 -11.44
N ARG A 106 -7.85 16.80 -11.26
CA ARG A 106 -9.07 17.64 -11.31
C ARG A 106 -9.13 18.65 -10.18
N LEU A 107 -8.69 18.30 -8.97
CA LEU A 107 -8.61 19.23 -7.85
C LEU A 107 -7.54 20.31 -8.06
N GLU A 108 -6.42 19.96 -8.70
CA GLU A 108 -5.36 20.91 -9.07
C GLU A 108 -5.85 21.90 -10.14
N GLN A 109 -6.59 21.43 -11.15
CA GLN A 109 -7.23 22.31 -12.16
C GLN A 109 -8.24 23.30 -11.53
N MET A 110 -8.82 22.95 -10.38
CA MET A 110 -9.69 23.84 -9.60
C MET A 110 -8.92 24.79 -8.68
N GLY A 111 -7.58 24.75 -8.68
CA GLY A 111 -6.71 25.56 -7.81
C GLY A 111 -6.78 25.19 -6.33
N ARG A 112 -7.18 23.95 -6.00
CA ARG A 112 -7.44 23.53 -4.61
C ARG A 112 -6.29 22.79 -3.94
N VAL A 113 -5.46 22.11 -4.73
CA VAL A 113 -4.34 21.29 -4.26
C VAL A 113 -3.16 21.44 -5.19
N ARG A 114 -1.97 21.03 -4.72
CA ARG A 114 -0.84 20.69 -5.57
C ARG A 114 -0.78 19.18 -5.74
N ASN A 115 -1.00 18.69 -6.95
CA ASN A 115 -1.03 17.25 -7.19
C ASN A 115 0.40 16.68 -7.17
N GLN A 116 0.65 15.70 -6.31
CA GLN A 116 1.98 15.11 -6.14
C GLN A 116 1.91 13.59 -6.19
N PRO A 117 2.10 12.99 -7.37
CA PRO A 117 2.19 11.54 -7.49
C PRO A 117 3.39 10.96 -6.72
N VAL A 118 3.22 9.78 -6.15
CA VAL A 118 4.25 9.01 -5.45
C VAL A 118 4.93 8.10 -6.48
N GLY A 119 6.22 8.36 -6.75
CA GLY A 119 6.99 7.58 -7.71
C GLY A 119 7.57 6.31 -7.08
N TYR A 120 6.99 5.15 -7.39
CA TYR A 120 7.45 3.87 -6.86
C TYR A 120 7.23 2.74 -7.89
N PRO A 121 7.77 1.53 -7.68
CA PRO A 121 7.74 0.47 -8.70
C PRO A 121 6.35 0.04 -9.14
N ALA A 122 5.37 0.09 -8.24
CA ALA A 122 4.04 -0.47 -8.44
C ALA A 122 4.05 -1.95 -8.88
N SER A 123 5.08 -2.72 -8.56
CA SER A 123 5.23 -4.13 -8.97
C SER A 123 4.24 -5.04 -8.24
N GLY A 124 3.76 -6.09 -8.89
CA GLY A 124 2.89 -7.10 -8.26
C GLY A 124 3.25 -8.53 -8.63
N PHE A 125 2.32 -9.44 -8.38
CA PHE A 125 2.44 -10.84 -8.77
C PHE A 125 2.28 -10.99 -10.30
N LEU A 126 2.96 -11.98 -10.89
CA LEU A 126 2.86 -12.41 -12.30
C LEU A 126 3.34 -11.37 -13.38
N TYR A 127 4.66 -11.13 -13.46
CA TYR A 127 5.46 -10.58 -14.61
C TYR A 127 5.43 -9.06 -14.94
N PRO A 128 6.50 -8.44 -15.54
CA PRO A 128 7.74 -8.98 -16.14
C PRO A 128 9.05 -8.62 -15.43
N ASN A 129 9.01 -8.02 -14.24
CA ASN A 129 10.23 -7.80 -13.48
C ASN A 129 10.29 -8.79 -12.29
N PRO A 130 11.07 -9.89 -12.39
CA PRO A 130 11.14 -10.91 -11.34
C PRO A 130 11.88 -10.46 -10.08
N PHE A 131 12.38 -9.22 -10.03
CA PHE A 131 13.30 -8.76 -8.99
C PHE A 131 12.62 -8.02 -7.82
N LEU A 132 11.30 -7.79 -7.84
CA LEU A 132 10.60 -7.12 -6.74
C LEU A 132 9.23 -7.75 -6.47
N SER A 133 9.05 -8.24 -5.25
CA SER A 133 7.76 -8.69 -4.71
C SER A 133 6.76 -7.53 -4.56
N TYR A 134 5.48 -7.88 -4.40
CA TYR A 134 4.43 -6.91 -4.06
C TYR A 134 4.75 -6.18 -2.75
N ASN A 135 5.22 -6.92 -1.74
CA ASN A 135 5.56 -6.36 -0.43
C ASN A 135 6.73 -5.37 -0.51
N GLU A 136 7.76 -5.68 -1.31
CA GLU A 136 8.86 -4.74 -1.59
C GLU A 136 8.37 -3.49 -2.31
N SER A 137 7.49 -3.64 -3.30
CA SER A 137 6.90 -2.51 -4.00
C SER A 137 6.15 -1.58 -3.04
N VAL A 138 5.27 -2.13 -2.19
CA VAL A 138 4.54 -1.35 -1.17
C VAL A 138 5.50 -0.63 -0.22
N ALA A 139 6.52 -1.32 0.28
CA ALA A 139 7.51 -0.73 1.18
C ALA A 139 8.26 0.44 0.52
N LEU A 140 8.64 0.30 -0.74
CA LEU A 140 9.28 1.39 -1.50
C LEU A 140 8.31 2.56 -1.76
N GLY A 141 7.02 2.27 -1.99
CA GLY A 141 5.97 3.28 -2.07
C GLY A 141 5.82 4.07 -0.77
N MET A 142 5.82 3.39 0.38
CA MET A 142 5.80 4.04 1.69
C MET A 142 7.03 4.92 1.90
N ALA A 143 8.22 4.46 1.48
CA ALA A 143 9.45 5.23 1.57
C ALA A 143 9.38 6.55 0.83
N GLU A 144 8.88 6.52 -0.41
CA GLU A 144 8.76 7.72 -1.19
C GLU A 144 7.67 8.65 -0.62
N LEU A 145 6.53 8.11 -0.22
CA LEU A 145 5.46 8.91 0.38
C LEU A 145 5.91 9.60 1.67
N VAL A 146 6.58 8.87 2.57
CA VAL A 146 7.12 9.45 3.82
C VAL A 146 8.15 10.53 3.52
N ARG A 147 9.07 10.29 2.57
CA ARG A 147 10.05 11.30 2.13
C ARG A 147 9.35 12.57 1.63
N LEU A 148 8.33 12.42 0.77
CA LEU A 148 7.57 13.54 0.22
C LEU A 148 6.84 14.33 1.30
N ILE A 149 6.18 13.64 2.26
CA ILE A 149 5.52 14.30 3.38
C ILE A 149 6.55 15.10 4.17
N LEU A 150 7.67 14.49 4.57
CA LEU A 150 8.69 15.15 5.40
C LEU A 150 9.37 16.35 4.70
N MET A 151 9.48 16.34 3.37
CA MET A 151 10.05 17.45 2.61
C MET A 151 9.15 18.68 2.48
N ASN A 152 7.86 18.55 2.74
CA ASN A 152 6.87 19.58 2.41
C ASN A 152 6.06 19.99 3.64
N ALA A 153 5.91 21.31 3.84
CA ALA A 153 5.12 21.86 4.95
C ALA A 153 3.65 21.84 4.62
N GLY A 154 2.85 21.93 5.68
CA GLY A 154 1.43 22.24 5.57
C GLY A 154 0.55 21.01 5.43
N LYS A 155 -0.72 21.31 5.19
CA LYS A 155 -1.80 20.34 5.10
C LYS A 155 -1.67 19.47 3.86
N PHE A 156 -2.13 18.23 3.94
CA PHE A 156 -2.12 17.34 2.78
C PHE A 156 -3.28 16.34 2.80
N TYR A 157 -3.59 15.83 1.61
CA TYR A 157 -4.48 14.70 1.37
C TYR A 157 -3.65 13.48 0.99
N LEU A 158 -4.19 12.29 1.27
CA LEU A 158 -3.65 11.03 0.76
C LEU A 158 -4.68 10.34 -0.12
N CYS A 159 -4.25 9.81 -1.26
CA CYS A 159 -5.11 9.05 -2.14
C CYS A 159 -4.41 7.80 -2.67
N GLY A 160 -5.06 6.64 -2.62
CA GLY A 160 -4.46 5.39 -3.07
C GLY A 160 -5.44 4.52 -3.83
N TYR A 161 -4.94 3.84 -4.86
CA TYR A 161 -5.72 2.88 -5.65
C TYR A 161 -5.05 1.51 -5.58
N SER A 162 -5.80 0.45 -5.27
CA SER A 162 -5.28 -0.93 -5.24
C SER A 162 -4.04 -1.03 -4.35
N GLN A 163 -2.87 -1.44 -4.87
CA GLN A 163 -1.60 -1.42 -4.14
C GLN A 163 -1.26 -0.06 -3.51
N GLY A 164 -1.55 1.04 -4.20
CA GLY A 164 -1.33 2.38 -3.68
C GLY A 164 -2.24 2.72 -2.49
N ALA A 165 -3.42 2.10 -2.38
CA ALA A 165 -4.25 2.21 -1.19
C ALA A 165 -3.57 1.56 0.02
N GLU A 166 -2.88 0.43 -0.18
CA GLU A 166 -2.09 -0.21 0.87
C GLU A 166 -0.86 0.63 1.26
N VAL A 167 -0.18 1.26 0.29
CA VAL A 167 0.89 2.26 0.57
C VAL A 167 0.37 3.38 1.48
N VAL A 168 -0.80 3.93 1.16
CA VAL A 168 -1.42 5.01 1.95
C VAL A 168 -1.80 4.52 3.34
N VAL A 169 -2.52 3.40 3.45
CA VAL A 169 -3.03 2.90 4.73
C VAL A 169 -1.90 2.51 5.68
N ARG A 170 -0.87 1.82 5.20
CA ARG A 170 0.30 1.51 6.04
C ARG A 170 1.07 2.77 6.46
N THR A 171 1.13 3.79 5.60
CA THR A 171 1.73 5.10 5.97
C THR A 171 0.93 5.80 7.08
N LEU A 172 -0.40 5.65 7.13
CA LEU A 172 -1.20 6.15 8.27
C LEU A 172 -0.79 5.49 9.59
N GLY A 173 -0.37 4.22 9.57
CA GLY A 173 0.19 3.54 10.74
C GLY A 173 1.39 4.28 11.32
N LEU A 174 2.24 4.86 10.47
CA LEU A 174 3.40 5.66 10.90
C LEU A 174 3.03 7.03 11.49
N MET A 175 1.76 7.45 11.37
CA MET A 175 1.22 8.69 11.94
C MET A 175 0.55 8.48 13.31
N LEU A 176 0.49 7.25 13.83
CA LEU A 176 -0.05 6.97 15.16
C LEU A 176 0.84 7.54 16.28
N PRO A 177 0.30 7.78 17.49
CA PRO A 177 1.11 8.27 18.61
C PRO A 177 2.37 7.42 18.86
N GLY A 178 3.51 8.09 19.04
CA GLY A 178 4.80 7.43 19.24
C GLY A 178 5.49 6.95 17.96
N GLN A 179 4.81 6.98 16.81
CA GLN A 179 5.39 6.63 15.52
C GLN A 179 6.10 7.84 14.87
N PRO A 180 7.04 7.61 13.93
CA PRO A 180 7.91 8.69 13.50
C PRO A 180 7.24 9.82 12.73
N LEU A 181 6.08 9.56 12.12
CA LEU A 181 5.29 10.55 11.39
C LEU A 181 4.13 11.11 12.24
N ALA A 182 4.05 10.77 13.54
CA ALA A 182 2.97 11.20 14.44
C ALA A 182 2.75 12.72 14.44
N HIS A 183 3.84 13.47 14.36
CA HIS A 183 3.83 14.94 14.33
C HIS A 183 3.14 15.53 13.08
N ARG A 184 2.93 14.73 12.02
CA ARG A 184 2.18 15.13 10.81
C ARG A 184 0.73 14.68 10.81
N ALA A 185 0.28 13.91 11.80
CA ALA A 185 -1.09 13.40 11.84
C ALA A 185 -2.16 14.52 11.83
N GLY A 186 -1.83 15.67 12.42
CA GLY A 186 -2.67 16.88 12.42
C GLY A 186 -2.64 17.67 11.12
N ASP A 187 -1.69 17.39 10.22
CA ASP A 187 -1.61 18.01 8.90
C ASP A 187 -2.45 17.28 7.84
N LEU A 188 -2.70 15.98 8.05
CA LEU A 188 -3.59 15.19 7.20
C LEU A 188 -5.00 15.79 7.22
N LEU A 189 -5.58 16.02 6.05
CA LEU A 189 -6.96 16.47 5.85
C LEU A 189 -7.89 15.27 5.73
N ASP A 190 -7.96 14.68 4.53
CA ASP A 190 -8.77 13.49 4.22
C ASP A 190 -7.94 12.45 3.47
N VAL A 191 -8.41 11.21 3.53
CA VAL A 191 -7.87 10.05 2.83
C VAL A 191 -8.93 9.50 1.87
N VAL A 192 -8.53 9.19 0.65
CA VAL A 192 -9.39 8.52 -0.34
C VAL A 192 -8.73 7.22 -0.77
N THR A 193 -9.47 6.12 -0.74
CA THR A 193 -8.98 4.86 -1.29
C THR A 193 -9.93 4.32 -2.36
N PHE A 194 -9.38 3.64 -3.36
CA PHE A 194 -10.13 2.91 -4.39
C PHE A 194 -9.67 1.45 -4.38
N GLY A 195 -10.61 0.51 -4.29
CA GLY A 195 -10.32 -0.93 -4.38
C GLY A 195 -9.31 -1.40 -3.35
N SER A 196 -9.36 -0.84 -2.15
CA SER A 196 -8.32 -0.98 -1.14
C SER A 196 -8.22 -2.41 -0.60
N PRO A 197 -7.05 -3.08 -0.74
CA PRO A 197 -6.75 -4.31 -0.01
C PRO A 197 -6.78 -4.12 1.52
N CYS A 198 -6.77 -2.87 1.98
CA CYS A 198 -6.69 -2.48 3.38
C CYS A 198 -8.00 -1.89 3.93
N ARG A 199 -9.11 -2.04 3.21
CA ARG A 199 -10.40 -1.51 3.66
C ARG A 199 -10.84 -2.15 4.97
N ALA A 200 -11.18 -1.32 5.96
CA ALA A 200 -11.77 -1.80 7.21
C ALA A 200 -13.18 -2.38 6.98
N PRO A 201 -13.59 -3.44 7.70
CA PRO A 201 -14.95 -3.98 7.62
C PRO A 201 -15.99 -2.96 8.11
N GLY A 202 -17.23 -3.11 7.63
CA GLY A 202 -18.36 -2.30 8.06
C GLY A 202 -18.70 -1.12 7.13
N PRO A 203 -19.50 -0.15 7.61
CA PRO A 203 -19.98 0.97 6.81
C PRO A 203 -18.85 1.93 6.42
N THR A 204 -18.95 2.51 5.22
CA THR A 204 -18.03 3.55 4.75
C THR A 204 -18.64 4.94 4.95
N LEU A 205 -17.82 5.99 4.82
CA LEU A 205 -18.29 7.39 4.80
C LEU A 205 -19.11 7.76 3.56
N LEU A 206 -19.22 6.85 2.57
CA LEU A 206 -20.03 7.05 1.37
C LEU A 206 -21.50 6.65 1.57
N GLY A 207 -21.87 6.14 2.75
CA GLY A 207 -23.23 5.73 3.07
C GLY A 207 -23.59 4.31 2.63
N ASN A 208 -22.63 3.54 2.13
CA ASN A 208 -22.78 2.11 1.84
C ASN A 208 -22.06 1.24 2.89
N ALA A 209 -22.38 -0.05 2.92
CA ALA A 209 -21.75 -1.03 3.80
C ALA A 209 -21.32 -2.28 3.01
N PRO A 210 -20.20 -2.23 2.27
CA PRO A 210 -19.67 -3.37 1.51
C PRO A 210 -19.40 -4.57 2.43
N VAL A 211 -19.76 -5.75 1.95
CA VAL A 211 -19.56 -7.02 2.67
C VAL A 211 -18.06 -7.33 2.81
N GLY A 212 -17.69 -8.00 3.89
CA GLY A 212 -16.32 -8.46 4.13
C GLY A 212 -15.38 -7.35 4.56
N ALA A 213 -14.10 -7.47 4.19
CA ALA A 213 -13.04 -6.51 4.44
C ALA A 213 -11.99 -6.54 3.31
N GLY A 214 -11.01 -5.64 3.36
CA GLY A 214 -9.86 -5.69 2.48
C GLY A 214 -9.06 -7.00 2.66
N ILE A 215 -8.64 -7.58 1.53
CA ILE A 215 -8.00 -8.90 1.43
C ILE A 215 -6.66 -9.00 2.19
N SER A 216 -5.97 -7.87 2.42
CA SER A 216 -4.68 -7.85 3.14
C SER A 216 -4.83 -8.08 4.64
N ARG A 217 -6.03 -7.81 5.20
CA ARG A 217 -6.29 -7.73 6.64
C ARG A 217 -5.46 -6.70 7.42
N VAL A 218 -4.68 -5.86 6.74
CA VAL A 218 -4.08 -4.65 7.30
C VAL A 218 -5.09 -3.53 7.10
N PHE A 219 -5.67 -3.00 8.17
CA PHE A 219 -6.79 -2.05 8.05
C PHE A 219 -6.39 -0.61 8.34
N THR A 220 -7.14 0.33 7.77
CA THR A 220 -7.09 1.75 8.16
C THR A 220 -7.17 1.88 9.70
N PRO A 221 -6.17 2.52 10.36
CA PRO A 221 -6.19 2.69 11.80
C PRO A 221 -7.43 3.47 12.25
N ILE A 222 -7.95 3.14 13.43
CA ILE A 222 -9.24 3.65 13.92
C ILE A 222 -9.28 5.18 14.01
N GLU A 223 -8.13 5.78 14.34
CA GLU A 223 -7.89 7.23 14.46
C GLU A 223 -8.10 7.98 13.15
N PHE A 224 -7.99 7.29 12.01
CA PHE A 224 -8.10 7.89 10.68
C PHE A 224 -9.41 7.52 9.96
N ARG A 225 -10.18 6.53 10.43
CA ARG A 225 -11.39 6.05 9.74
C ARG A 225 -12.44 7.12 9.53
N SER A 226 -12.57 8.08 10.45
CA SER A 226 -13.50 9.22 10.31
C SER A 226 -13.13 10.19 9.20
N ARG A 227 -11.96 10.03 8.59
CA ARG A 227 -11.41 10.87 7.51
C ARG A 227 -11.07 10.05 6.26
N THR A 228 -11.46 8.78 6.20
CA THR A 228 -11.15 7.87 5.10
C THR A 228 -12.40 7.52 4.31
N TYR A 229 -12.41 7.93 3.04
CA TYR A 229 -13.44 7.58 2.07
C TYR A 229 -12.98 6.38 1.25
N ASP A 230 -13.48 5.20 1.61
CA ASP A 230 -13.19 3.94 0.90
C ASP A 230 -14.20 3.70 -0.23
N PHE A 231 -13.77 3.89 -1.48
CA PHE A 231 -14.56 3.59 -2.67
C PHE A 231 -14.42 2.12 -3.04
N VAL A 232 -15.54 1.41 -3.00
CA VAL A 232 -15.63 -0.04 -3.25
C VAL A 232 -16.71 -0.31 -4.26
N LEU A 233 -16.34 -0.93 -5.38
CA LEU A 233 -17.30 -1.44 -6.35
C LEU A 233 -17.76 -2.83 -5.92
N ASP A 234 -19.03 -3.12 -6.16
CA ASP A 234 -19.58 -4.46 -5.94
C ASP A 234 -18.82 -5.50 -6.77
N GLY A 235 -18.41 -6.59 -6.13
CA GLY A 235 -17.61 -7.65 -6.74
C GLY A 235 -16.10 -7.43 -6.73
N ASP A 236 -15.59 -6.29 -6.24
CA ASP A 236 -14.14 -6.10 -6.10
C ASP A 236 -13.57 -6.95 -4.96
N MET A 237 -13.10 -8.15 -5.30
CA MET A 237 -12.63 -9.15 -4.35
C MET A 237 -11.48 -8.67 -3.47
N TYR A 238 -10.68 -7.67 -3.91
CA TYR A 238 -9.57 -7.14 -3.12
C TYR A 238 -10.07 -6.30 -1.93
N ALA A 239 -11.23 -5.65 -2.06
CA ALA A 239 -11.83 -4.82 -1.02
C ALA A 239 -12.96 -5.53 -0.26
N THR A 240 -13.47 -6.66 -0.75
CA THR A 240 -14.65 -7.35 -0.18
C THR A 240 -14.41 -8.83 0.16
N ALA A 241 -13.18 -9.19 0.53
CA ALA A 241 -12.84 -10.55 0.94
C ALA A 241 -13.58 -10.96 2.24
N THR A 242 -14.05 -12.21 2.28
CA THR A 242 -14.76 -12.80 3.42
C THR A 242 -14.04 -14.02 3.98
N ASP A 243 -14.20 -14.30 5.28
CA ASP A 243 -13.48 -15.36 5.99
C ASP A 243 -13.87 -16.81 5.58
N ASP A 244 -14.98 -16.94 4.86
CA ASP A 244 -15.42 -18.20 4.25
C ASP A 244 -14.87 -18.39 2.82
N THR A 245 -13.85 -17.62 2.44
CA THR A 245 -13.02 -17.83 1.25
C THR A 245 -11.56 -18.06 1.63
N LEU A 246 -10.75 -18.49 0.67
CA LEU A 246 -9.29 -18.62 0.78
C LEU A 246 -8.56 -17.40 0.18
N LEU A 247 -9.29 -16.33 -0.16
CA LEU A 247 -8.74 -15.15 -0.84
C LEU A 247 -7.58 -14.53 -0.06
N HIS A 248 -7.73 -14.33 1.25
CA HIS A 248 -6.68 -13.78 2.10
C HIS A 248 -5.42 -14.67 2.12
N LEU A 249 -5.58 -15.99 2.28
CA LEU A 249 -4.45 -16.92 2.28
C LEU A 249 -3.73 -16.94 0.93
N GLY A 250 -4.49 -16.90 -0.17
CA GLY A 250 -3.93 -16.78 -1.52
C GLY A 250 -3.17 -15.47 -1.71
N TYR A 251 -3.72 -14.36 -1.20
CA TYR A 251 -3.09 -13.05 -1.26
C TYR A 251 -1.79 -12.98 -0.45
N GLU A 252 -1.80 -13.47 0.80
CA GLU A 252 -0.61 -13.53 1.66
C GLU A 252 0.51 -14.34 1.00
N ALA A 253 0.17 -15.50 0.43
CA ALA A 253 1.14 -16.31 -0.30
C ALA A 253 1.68 -15.58 -1.53
N LEU A 254 0.80 -15.02 -2.38
CA LEU A 254 1.21 -14.41 -3.64
C LEU A 254 1.99 -13.10 -3.48
N THR A 255 1.70 -12.31 -2.44
CA THR A 255 2.35 -11.01 -2.21
C THR A 255 3.79 -11.14 -1.70
N ALA A 256 4.11 -12.27 -1.05
CA ALA A 256 5.45 -12.58 -0.59
C ALA A 256 6.36 -13.19 -1.67
N LEU A 257 5.79 -13.72 -2.76
CA LEU A 257 6.58 -14.46 -3.74
C LEU A 257 7.29 -13.53 -4.74
N GLU A 258 8.61 -13.72 -4.85
CA GLU A 258 9.42 -13.31 -5.99
C GLU A 258 9.41 -14.47 -7.01
N LEU A 259 8.48 -14.46 -7.96
CA LEU A 259 8.35 -15.56 -8.93
C LEU A 259 9.03 -15.21 -10.25
N ASP A 260 9.96 -16.06 -10.69
CA ASP A 260 10.29 -16.14 -12.11
C ASP A 260 9.09 -16.71 -12.91
N LEU A 261 8.99 -16.38 -14.21
CA LEU A 261 7.84 -16.82 -15.05
C LEU A 261 7.68 -18.33 -15.03
N PRO A 262 8.76 -19.12 -15.24
CA PRO A 262 8.62 -20.56 -15.32
C PRO A 262 8.04 -21.16 -14.04
N PHE A 263 8.42 -20.66 -12.87
CA PHE A 263 7.91 -21.11 -11.58
C PHE A 263 6.49 -20.60 -11.31
N ALA A 264 6.17 -19.35 -11.67
CA ALA A 264 4.81 -18.82 -11.62
C ALA A 264 3.83 -19.64 -12.47
N LEU A 265 4.22 -19.96 -13.70
CA LEU A 265 3.43 -20.81 -14.59
C LEU A 265 3.29 -22.23 -14.03
N LYS A 266 4.30 -22.75 -13.34
CA LYS A 266 4.24 -24.06 -12.67
C LYS A 266 3.26 -24.05 -11.49
N ILE A 267 3.22 -23.00 -10.68
CA ILE A 267 2.22 -22.80 -9.62
C ILE A 267 0.80 -22.70 -10.22
N ILE A 268 0.62 -21.92 -11.29
CA ILE A 268 -0.67 -21.83 -11.99
C ILE A 268 -1.11 -23.20 -12.54
N THR A 269 -0.17 -23.95 -13.12
CA THR A 269 -0.43 -25.31 -13.64
C THR A 269 -0.81 -26.27 -12.50
N LEU A 270 -0.15 -26.17 -11.33
CA LEU A 270 -0.49 -26.93 -10.11
C LEU A 270 -1.87 -26.57 -9.56
N ILE A 271 -2.23 -25.27 -9.56
CA ILE A 271 -3.56 -24.79 -9.18
C ILE A 271 -4.63 -25.34 -10.13
N GLN A 272 -4.33 -25.41 -11.43
CA GLN A 272 -5.23 -25.96 -12.45
C GLN A 272 -5.33 -27.50 -12.43
N SER A 273 -4.32 -28.21 -11.94
CA SER A 273 -4.25 -29.69 -12.01
C SER A 273 -4.95 -30.43 -10.86
N ASN A 274 -5.71 -29.75 -10.00
CA ASN A 274 -6.24 -30.28 -8.71
C ASN A 274 -5.17 -30.74 -7.70
N GLU A 275 -3.88 -30.79 -8.08
CA GLU A 275 -2.79 -31.25 -7.20
C GLU A 275 -2.43 -30.22 -6.13
N PHE A 276 -2.60 -28.92 -6.39
CA PHE A 276 -2.36 -27.86 -5.39
C PHE A 276 -3.27 -27.97 -4.16
N LEU A 277 -4.54 -28.33 -4.36
CA LEU A 277 -5.50 -28.52 -3.27
C LEU A 277 -5.15 -29.73 -2.40
N ALA A 278 -4.59 -30.78 -3.00
CA ALA A 278 -4.09 -31.95 -2.31
C ALA A 278 -2.80 -31.65 -1.52
N LEU A 279 -1.90 -30.83 -2.08
CA LEU A 279 -0.60 -30.47 -1.49
C LEU A 279 -0.70 -29.69 -0.16
N LEU A 280 -1.73 -28.84 -0.02
CA LEU A 280 -1.95 -28.01 1.18
C LEU A 280 -3.05 -28.54 2.11
N ASN A 281 -3.55 -29.75 1.82
CA ASN A 281 -4.64 -30.37 2.56
C ASN A 281 -5.96 -29.51 2.54
N LEU A 282 -6.16 -28.64 1.56
CA LEU A 282 -7.18 -27.56 1.55
C LEU A 282 -8.61 -27.99 1.21
N ALA A 283 -8.85 -29.27 0.93
CA ALA A 283 -10.19 -29.79 0.60
C ALA A 283 -10.53 -31.08 1.37
N ASN A 284 -9.83 -31.34 2.47
CA ASN A 284 -9.93 -32.63 3.18
C ASN A 284 -11.01 -32.65 4.26
N THR A 285 -11.70 -31.52 4.46
CA THR A 285 -12.90 -31.44 5.29
C THR A 285 -14.04 -30.79 4.51
N PRO A 286 -15.31 -31.06 4.84
CA PRO A 286 -16.45 -30.38 4.22
C PRO A 286 -16.35 -28.85 4.29
N GLU A 287 -15.84 -28.31 5.40
CA GLU A 287 -15.66 -26.87 5.61
C GLU A 287 -14.61 -26.29 4.67
N THR A 288 -13.47 -26.95 4.52
CA THR A 288 -12.38 -26.50 3.66
C THR A 288 -12.75 -26.63 2.17
N PHE A 289 -13.44 -27.70 1.79
CA PHE A 289 -14.04 -27.85 0.46
C PHE A 289 -15.02 -26.71 0.12
N ALA A 290 -15.91 -26.35 1.04
CA ALA A 290 -16.84 -25.24 0.85
C ALA A 290 -16.12 -23.90 0.60
N LYS A 291 -15.02 -23.63 1.34
CA LYS A 291 -14.20 -22.44 1.11
C LYS A 291 -13.53 -22.43 -0.26
N VAL A 292 -13.03 -23.57 -0.74
CA VAL A 292 -12.43 -23.70 -2.09
C VAL A 292 -13.47 -23.37 -3.16
N VAL A 293 -14.65 -24.00 -3.10
CA VAL A 293 -15.73 -23.76 -4.06
C VAL A 293 -16.16 -22.30 -4.05
N LYS A 294 -16.37 -21.72 -2.87
CA LYS A 294 -16.75 -20.30 -2.76
C LYS A 294 -15.67 -19.38 -3.32
N THR A 295 -14.40 -19.66 -3.07
CA THR A 295 -13.27 -18.89 -3.61
C THR A 295 -13.27 -18.93 -5.14
N ALA A 296 -13.46 -20.10 -5.74
CA ALA A 296 -13.51 -20.25 -7.19
C ALA A 296 -14.67 -19.46 -7.81
N ILE A 297 -15.84 -19.44 -7.15
CA ILE A 297 -16.98 -18.63 -7.58
C ILE A 297 -16.66 -17.13 -7.55
N VAL A 298 -16.09 -16.64 -6.43
CA VAL A 298 -15.76 -15.21 -6.28
C VAL A 298 -14.68 -14.79 -7.29
N VAL A 299 -13.63 -15.59 -7.47
CA VAL A 299 -12.57 -15.31 -8.45
C VAL A 299 -13.14 -15.37 -9.88
N GLY A 300 -13.98 -16.35 -10.19
CA GLY A 300 -14.62 -16.47 -11.50
C GLY A 300 -15.48 -15.26 -11.85
N ASP A 301 -16.32 -14.82 -10.93
CA ASP A 301 -17.14 -13.61 -11.08
C ASP A 301 -16.27 -12.34 -11.24
N PHE A 302 -15.21 -12.22 -10.42
CA PHE A 302 -14.24 -11.13 -10.53
C PHE A 302 -13.55 -11.10 -11.90
N LEU A 303 -13.11 -12.23 -12.45
CA LEU A 303 -12.45 -12.27 -13.76
C LEU A 303 -13.38 -11.91 -14.92
N VAL A 304 -14.68 -12.15 -14.77
CA VAL A 304 -15.68 -11.80 -15.79
C VAL A 304 -16.07 -10.33 -15.73
N ARG A 305 -16.37 -9.81 -14.55
CA ARG A 305 -16.86 -8.43 -14.37
C ARG A 305 -15.74 -7.40 -14.22
N ASN A 306 -14.61 -7.82 -13.65
CA ASN A 306 -13.43 -7.03 -13.30
C ASN A 306 -13.73 -5.61 -12.79
N PRO A 307 -14.58 -5.45 -11.76
CA PRO A 307 -14.96 -4.13 -11.24
C PRO A 307 -13.74 -3.30 -10.80
N HIS A 308 -12.62 -3.95 -10.45
CA HIS A 308 -11.43 -3.31 -9.92
C HIS A 308 -10.80 -2.25 -10.86
N ILE A 309 -11.04 -2.33 -12.16
CA ILE A 309 -10.51 -1.37 -13.15
C ILE A 309 -11.51 -0.28 -13.54
N HIS A 310 -12.71 -0.28 -12.96
CA HIS A 310 -13.85 0.52 -13.43
C HIS A 310 -14.23 1.71 -12.53
N TYR A 311 -13.32 2.12 -11.66
CA TYR A 311 -13.56 3.24 -10.73
C TYR A 311 -13.79 4.59 -11.44
N GLN A 312 -13.37 4.73 -12.71
CA GLN A 312 -13.48 5.96 -13.49
C GLN A 312 -14.72 6.02 -14.38
N ASP A 313 -15.39 4.89 -14.64
CA ASP A 313 -16.46 4.81 -15.64
C ASP A 313 -17.76 4.18 -15.13
N TRP A 314 -17.73 3.32 -14.12
CA TRP A 314 -18.97 2.75 -13.57
C TRP A 314 -19.70 3.73 -12.66
N ILE A 315 -21.00 3.92 -12.95
CA ILE A 315 -21.89 4.77 -12.17
C ILE A 315 -22.42 3.99 -10.96
N ALA A 316 -21.66 4.01 -9.88
CA ALA A 316 -21.95 3.24 -8.66
C ALA A 316 -22.16 4.08 -7.40
N PHE A 317 -21.95 5.40 -7.47
CA PHE A 317 -21.97 6.28 -6.31
C PHE A 317 -22.93 7.45 -6.52
N ASN A 318 -24.21 7.27 -6.17
CA ASN A 318 -25.26 8.29 -6.26
C ASN A 318 -25.38 8.91 -7.67
N GLY A 319 -25.39 8.08 -8.71
CA GLY A 319 -25.46 8.55 -10.10
C GLY A 319 -24.14 9.10 -10.66
N GLN A 320 -23.02 8.89 -9.96
CA GLN A 320 -21.68 9.29 -10.37
C GLN A 320 -20.70 8.12 -10.38
N THR A 321 -19.58 8.33 -11.06
CA THR A 321 -18.38 7.49 -10.96
C THR A 321 -17.71 7.68 -9.59
N ALA A 322 -16.82 6.78 -9.21
CA ALA A 322 -16.08 6.92 -7.95
C ALA A 322 -15.18 8.17 -7.97
N VAL A 323 -14.52 8.44 -9.11
CA VAL A 323 -13.67 9.62 -9.30
C VAL A 323 -14.48 10.92 -9.20
N ASP A 324 -15.62 11.02 -9.90
CA ASP A 324 -16.48 12.21 -9.83
C ASP A 324 -16.96 12.47 -8.39
N ARG A 325 -17.38 11.41 -7.70
CA ARG A 325 -17.85 11.52 -6.33
C ARG A 325 -16.73 11.92 -5.38
N ALA A 326 -15.52 11.38 -5.54
CA ALA A 326 -14.36 11.76 -4.74
C ALA A 326 -13.99 13.25 -4.95
N VAL A 327 -13.95 13.71 -6.21
CA VAL A 327 -13.73 15.13 -6.53
C VAL A 327 -14.79 16.00 -5.89
N GLN A 328 -16.08 15.62 -5.99
CA GLN A 328 -17.18 16.37 -5.38
C GLN A 328 -17.04 16.49 -3.86
N ILE A 329 -16.75 15.38 -3.17
CA ILE A 329 -16.58 15.36 -1.70
C ILE A 329 -15.43 16.29 -1.31
N LEU A 330 -14.26 16.12 -1.92
CA LEU A 330 -13.09 16.89 -1.56
C LEU A 330 -13.21 18.35 -1.95
N ALA A 331 -13.91 18.67 -3.05
CA ALA A 331 -14.23 20.04 -3.51
C ALA A 331 -15.08 20.84 -2.52
N ALA A 332 -15.96 20.17 -1.77
CA ALA A 332 -16.87 20.82 -0.83
C ALA A 332 -16.20 21.28 0.47
N THR A 333 -15.06 20.71 0.84
CA THR A 333 -14.31 21.11 2.05
C THR A 333 -13.72 22.51 1.87
N PRO A 334 -13.93 23.48 2.77
CA PRO A 334 -13.30 24.80 2.64
C PRO A 334 -11.77 24.65 2.62
N VAL A 335 -11.09 25.28 1.67
CA VAL A 335 -9.63 25.39 1.72
C VAL A 335 -9.32 26.27 2.92
N ALA A 336 -8.72 25.71 3.96
CA ALA A 336 -8.29 26.50 5.11
C ALA A 336 -7.35 27.59 4.57
N ALA A 337 -7.78 28.85 4.64
CA ALA A 337 -6.95 29.98 4.25
C ALA A 337 -5.65 29.89 5.04
N ALA A 338 -4.53 29.72 4.35
CA ALA A 338 -3.22 29.85 4.97
C ALA A 338 -3.17 31.27 5.55
N SER A 339 -3.13 31.39 6.88
CA SER A 339 -2.85 32.66 7.54
C SER A 339 -1.50 33.17 7.02
N ALA A 340 -1.55 34.33 6.37
CA ALA A 340 -0.40 35.04 5.82
C ALA A 340 0.65 35.37 6.89
#